data_AF-A0A7C5Q7L5-F1
#
_entry.id   AF-A0A7C5Q7L5-F1
#
_cell.length_a   1.000
_cell.length_b   1.000
_cell.length_c   1.000
_cell.angle_alpha   90.00
_cell.angle_beta   90.00
_cell.angle_gamma   90.00
#
_symmetry.space_group_name_H-M   'P 1'
#
loop_
_entity.id
_entity.type
_entity.pdbx_description
1 polymer ?
#
loop_
_entity_poly.entity_id
_entity_poly.type
_entity_poly.pdbx_seq_one_letter_code
_entity_poly.pdbx_strand_id
1 'polypeptide(L)' 'FAPYVWFLLKVTLLFLFILWLHWTLPRYRIDQITEMAWKIMLPLALANIVFTALIAPLIWR' A
#
# COMPACT_ATOMS: atom_id res chain seq x y z
N PHE A 1 -26.76 0.29 8.49
CA PHE A 1 -26.02 -0.13 9.70
C PHE A 1 -24.84 -1.04 9.38
N ALA A 2 -25.02 -2.16 8.67
CA ALA A 2 -23.93 -3.06 8.27
C ALA A 2 -22.71 -2.41 7.57
N PRO A 3 -22.86 -1.48 6.58
CA PRO A 3 -21.69 -0.88 5.93
C PRO A 3 -20.85 0.00 6.87
N TYR A 4 -21.50 0.71 7.81
CA TYR A 4 -20.82 1.55 8.79
C TYR A 4 -20.03 0.71 9.79
N VAL A 5 -20.59 -0.40 10.26
CA VAL A 5 -19.90 -1.33 11.18
C VAL A 5 -18.68 -1.95 10.51
N TRP A 6 -18.81 -2.39 9.26
CA TRP A 6 -17.70 -2.97 8.50
C TRP A 6 -16.60 -1.95 8.20
N PHE A 7 -16.98 -0.71 7.87
CA PHE A 7 -16.05 0.39 7.69
C PHE A 7 -15.27 0.69 8.98
N LEU A 8 -15.98 0.85 10.11
CA LEU A 8 -15.36 1.13 11.40
C LEU A 8 -14.40 0.01 11.83
N LEU A 9 -14.79 -1.25 11.64
CA LEU A 9 -13.93 -2.39 11.95
C LEU A 9 -12.61 -2.33 11.18
N LYS A 10 -12.66 -2.12 9.85
CA LYS A 10 -11.45 -2.01 9.03
C LYS A 10 -10.58 -0.84 9.46
N VAL A 11 -11.19 0.32 9.75
CA VAL A 11 -10.45 1.52 10.17
C VAL A 11 -9.74 1.28 11.51
N THR A 12 -10.43 0.72 12.50
CA THR A 12 -9.83 0.41 13.81
C THR A 12 -8.70 -0.60 13.68
N LEU A 13 -8.87 -1.65 12.88
CA LEU A 13 -7.82 -2.65 12.66
C LEU A 13 -6.59 -2.05 11.98
N LEU A 14 -6.78 -1.21 10.95
CA LEU A 14 -5.67 -0.52 10.28
C LEU A 14 -4.95 0.46 11.22
N PHE A 15 -5.69 1.19 12.06
CA PHE A 15 -5.11 2.11 13.02
C PHE A 15 -4.25 1.38 14.07
N LEU A 16 -4.76 0.28 14.63
CA LEU A 16 -4.01 -0.57 15.54
C LEU A 16 -2.75 -1.16 14.89
N PHE A 17 -2.86 -1.58 13.62
CA PHE A 17 -1.72 -2.07 12.87
C PHE A 17 -0.64 -0.98 12.66
N ILE A 18 -1.03 0.25 12.32
CA ILE A 18 -0.07 1.36 12.16
C ILE A 18 0.58 1.73 13.50
N LEU A 19 -0.18 1.73 14.60
CA LEU A 19 0.38 1.93 15.95
C LEU A 19 1.40 0.85 16.30
N TRP A 20 1.08 -0.41 16.02
CA TRP A 20 2.00 -1.52 16.22
C TRP A 20 3.27 -1.39 15.36
N LEU A 21 3.13 -0.98 14.09
CA LEU A 21 4.26 -0.67 13.23
C LEU A 21 5.13 0.46 13.79
N HIS A 22 4.52 1.53 14.32
CA HIS A 22 5.27 2.63 14.92
C HIS A 22 6.10 2.19 16.13
N TRP A 23 5.58 1.26 16.94
CA TRP A 23 6.31 0.71 18.09
C TRP A 23 7.38 -0.31 17.70
N THR A 24 7.22 -1.03 16.59
CA THR A 24 8.14 -2.09 16.15
C THR A 24 9.23 -1.60 15.20
N LEU A 25 8.99 -0.52 14.44
CA LEU A 25 9.94 0.00 13.46
C LEU A 25 10.98 0.89 14.16
N PRO A 26 12.27 0.52 14.16
CA PRO A 26 13.34 1.39 14.64
C PRO A 26 13.46 2.61 13.70
N ARG A 27 13.84 3.77 14.23
CA ARG A 27 13.88 5.06 13.51
C ARG A 27 14.70 4.96 12.21
N TYR A 28 14.04 4.89 11.05
CA TYR A 28 14.67 4.90 9.74
C TYR A 28 15.09 6.31 9.33
N ARG A 29 16.22 6.44 8.64
CA ARG A 29 16.66 7.71 8.06
C ARG A 29 15.83 8.04 6.81
N ILE A 30 15.45 9.31 6.65
CA ILE A 30 14.63 9.78 5.51
C ILE A 30 15.28 9.43 4.17
N ASP A 31 16.60 9.49 4.08
CA ASP A 31 17.36 9.13 2.88
C ASP A 31 17.13 7.67 2.48
N GLN A 32 17.04 6.75 3.45
CA GLN A 32 16.84 5.32 3.19
C GLN A 32 15.40 5.04 2.74
N ILE A 33 14.43 5.73 3.33
CA ILE A 33 13.01 5.62 2.91
C ILE A 33 12.86 6.11 1.47
N THR A 34 13.50 7.22 1.15
CA THR A 34 13.47 7.81 -0.19
C THR A 34 14.16 6.89 -1.19
N GLU A 35 15.33 6.36 -0.85
CA GLU A 35 16.05 5.41 -1.70
C GLU A 35 15.22 4.15 -1.99
N MET A 36 14.54 3.57 -1.01
CA MET A 36 13.64 2.43 -1.22
C MET A 36 12.42 2.79 -2.08
N ALA A 37 11.82 3.95 -1.85
CA ALA A 37 10.68 4.42 -2.62
C ALA A 37 11.03 4.61 -4.11
N TRP A 38 12.18 5.22 -4.40
CA TRP A 38 12.60 5.50 -5.77
C TRP A 38 13.20 4.29 -6.48
N LYS A 39 13.97 3.44 -5.79
CA LYS A 39 14.62 2.28 -6.44
C LYS A 39 13.72 1.07 -6.61
N ILE A 40 12.75 0.87 -5.71
CA ILE A 40 11.93 -0.35 -5.69
C ILE A 40 10.46 -0.04 -5.91
N MET A 41 9.89 0.88 -5.14
CA MET A 41 8.43 1.10 -5.17
C MET A 41 7.97 1.76 -6.47
N LEU A 42 8.71 2.75 -6.98
CA LEU A 42 8.39 3.44 -8.22
C LEU A 42 8.44 2.53 -9.47
N PRO A 43 9.51 1.77 -9.74
CA PRO A 43 9.52 0.85 -10.88
C PRO A 43 8.48 -0.27 -10.72
N LEU A 44 8.21 -0.74 -9.50
CA LEU A 44 7.17 -1.74 -9.25
C LEU A 44 5.76 -1.20 -9.53
N ALA A 45 5.47 0.05 -9.14
CA ALA A 45 4.20 0.69 -9.44
C ALA A 45 4.00 0.88 -10.95
N LEU A 46 5.04 1.34 -11.66
CA LEU A 46 5.00 1.47 -13.11
C LEU A 46 4.80 0.12 -13.81
N ALA A 47 5.51 -0.92 -13.36
CA ALA A 47 5.33 -2.28 -13.88
C ALA A 47 3.90 -2.79 -13.69
N ASN A 48 3.28 -2.54 -12.53
CA ASN A 48 1.87 -2.90 -12.28
C ASN A 48 0.90 -2.14 -13.19
N ILE A 49 1.14 -0.85 -13.44
CA ILE A 49 0.30 -0.05 -14.35
C ILE A 49 0.38 -0.60 -15.78
N VAL A 50 1.60 -0.85 -16.29
CA VAL A 50 1.80 -1.42 -17.62
C VAL A 50 1.16 -2.81 -17.72
N PHE A 51 1.37 -3.65 -16.72
CA PHE A 51 0.79 -5.00 -16.68
C PHE A 51 -0.74 -4.97 -16.69
N THR A 52 -1.36 -4.10 -15.89
CA THR A 52 -2.82 -3.93 -15.86
C THR A 52 -3.33 -3.36 -17.19
N ALA A 53 -2.61 -2.41 -17.79
CA ALA A 53 -2.96 -1.81 -19.07
C ALA A 53 -2.91 -2.81 -20.23
N LEU A 54 -2.06 -3.84 -20.16
CA LEU A 54 -2.02 -4.92 -21.16
C LEU A 54 -3.12 -5.96 -20.94
N ILE A 55 -3.45 -6.27 -19.69
CA ILE A 55 -4.42 -7.33 -19.35
C ILE A 55 -5.87 -6.82 -19.39
N ALA A 56 -6.14 -5.61 -18.91
CA ALA A 56 -7.49 -5.04 -18.91
C ALA A 56 -8.19 -5.02 -20.29
N PRO A 57 -7.53 -4.69 -21.41
CA PRO A 57 -8.17 -4.79 -22.73
C PRO A 57 -8.32 -6.23 -23.21
N LEU A 58 -7.46 -7.16 -22.77
CA LEU A 58 -7.56 -8.58 -23.10
C LEU A 58 -8.73 -9.25 -22.35
N ILE A 59 -8.95 -8.90 -21.08
CA ILE A 59 -10.05 -9.44 -20.25
C ILE A 59 -11.42 -8.85 -20.62
N TRP A 60 -11.45 -7.62 -21.14
CA TRP A 60 -12.70 -6.93 -21.52
C TRP A 60 -13.22 -7.38 -22.90
N ARG A 61 -12.37 -7.98 -23.73
CA ARG A 61 -12.79 -8.69 -24.94
C ARG A 61 -13.41 -10.04 -24.58
#